data_AF-A0A7G9YI77-F1
#
_entry.id   AF-A0A7G9YI77-F1
#
_cell.length_a   1.000
_cell.length_b   1.000
_cell.length_c   1.000
_cell.angle_alpha   90.00
_cell.angle_beta   90.00
_cell.angle_gamma   90.00
#
_symmetry.space_group_name_H-M   'P 1'
#
loop_
_entity.id
_entity.type
_entity.pdbx_description
1 polymer ?
#
loop_
_entity_poly.entity_id
_entity_poly.type
_entity_poly.pdbx_seq_one_letter_code
_entity_poly.pdbx_strand_id
1 'polypeptide(L)'
;MALCVNEIKRLHGRIVVAYDGEIVGNLPLPFAGLLSMRGIESVDTKLRCPHAVMEEMGCVLPSPFMTQSFLALPVIPRLKITNLGLVDVIRG
;
A
#
# COMPACT_ATOMS: atom_id res chain seq x y z
N MET A 1 11.62 -1.22 -6.32
CA MET A 1 10.27 -1.70 -6.69
C MET A 1 10.14 -3.23 -6.64
N ALA A 2 10.96 -3.99 -7.40
CA ALA A 2 10.87 -5.47 -7.39
C ALA A 2 10.97 -6.09 -5.99
N LEU A 3 11.84 -5.55 -5.14
CA LEU A 3 11.97 -5.95 -3.73
C LEU A 3 10.63 -5.87 -2.97
N CYS A 4 9.93 -4.72 -3.03
CA CYS A 4 8.62 -4.56 -2.39
C CYS A 4 7.59 -5.57 -2.92
N VAL A 5 7.56 -5.80 -4.25
CA VAL A 5 6.58 -6.70 -4.87
C VAL A 5 6.80 -8.14 -4.41
N ASN A 6 8.06 -8.59 -4.38
CA ASN A 6 8.42 -9.92 -3.90
C ASN A 6 8.08 -10.10 -2.41
N GLU A 7 8.31 -9.05 -1.61
CA GLU A 7 8.02 -9.08 -0.19
C GLU A 7 6.52 -9.05 0.11
N ILE A 8 5.72 -8.28 -0.64
CA ILE A 8 4.25 -8.31 -0.57
C ILE A 8 3.74 -9.73 -0.84
N LYS A 9 4.28 -10.40 -1.87
CA LYS A 9 3.92 -11.79 -2.20
C LYS A 9 4.26 -12.74 -1.05
N ARG A 10 5.41 -12.59 -0.42
CA ARG A 10 5.85 -13.41 0.73
C ARG A 10 4.96 -13.19 1.96
N LEU A 11 4.63 -11.94 2.27
CA LEU A 11 3.86 -11.54 3.44
C LEU A 11 2.34 -11.72 3.27
N HIS A 12 1.89 -12.05 2.06
CA HIS A 12 0.46 -12.15 1.70
C HIS A 12 -0.31 -10.89 2.09
N GLY A 13 0.28 -9.71 1.96
CA GLY A 13 -0.28 -8.52 2.58
C GLY A 13 0.41 -7.23 2.23
N ARG A 14 -0.29 -6.15 2.54
CA ARG A 14 -0.53 -5.11 1.54
C ARG A 14 0.56 -4.05 1.45
N ILE A 15 1.16 -3.67 2.57
CA ILE A 15 2.06 -2.52 2.62
C ILE A 15 3.47 -3.03 2.81
N VAL A 16 4.37 -2.63 1.92
CA VAL A 16 5.81 -2.80 2.05
C VAL A 16 6.48 -1.52 1.58
N VAL A 17 7.38 -1.01 2.41
CA VAL A 17 8.22 0.15 2.13
C VAL A 17 9.65 -0.35 2.00
N ALA A 18 10.31 0.03 0.91
CA ALA A 18 11.73 -0.22 0.72
C ALA A 18 12.46 1.08 0.43
N TYR A 19 13.66 1.21 0.98
CA TYR A 19 14.56 2.33 0.77
C TYR A 19 15.99 1.79 0.68
N ASP A 20 16.75 2.28 -0.31
CA ASP A 20 18.14 1.90 -0.55
C ASP A 20 18.43 0.37 -0.55
N GLY A 21 17.52 -0.41 -1.16
CA GLY A 21 17.68 -1.86 -1.26
C GLY A 21 17.21 -2.66 -0.04
N GLU A 22 16.72 -2.01 1.00
CA GLU A 22 16.27 -2.65 2.25
C GLU A 22 14.77 -2.48 2.50
N ILE A 23 14.15 -3.44 3.18
CA ILE A 23 12.76 -3.32 3.66
C ILE A 23 12.77 -2.55 4.98
N VAL A 24 12.19 -1.35 4.96
CA VAL A 24 12.18 -0.43 6.11
C VAL A 24 10.82 -0.34 6.79
N GLY A 25 9.77 -0.94 6.21
CA GLY A 25 8.46 -1.05 6.86
C GLY A 25 7.56 -2.03 6.14
N ASN A 26 6.69 -2.74 6.88
CA ASN A 26 5.69 -3.61 6.28
C ASN A 26 4.44 -3.80 7.16
N LEU A 27 3.34 -4.21 6.53
CA LEU A 27 2.12 -4.66 7.19
C LEU A 27 1.61 -5.96 6.54
N PRO A 28 1.82 -7.13 7.17
CA PRO A 28 1.24 -8.38 6.71
C PRO A 28 -0.28 -8.40 6.96
N LEU A 29 -1.04 -8.86 5.97
CA LEU A 29 -2.51 -8.98 5.96
C LEU A 29 -2.90 -10.32 5.32
N PRO A 30 -2.50 -11.46 5.92
CA PRO A 30 -2.46 -12.77 5.26
C PRO A 30 -3.81 -13.29 4.77
N PHE A 31 -4.92 -12.74 5.26
CA PHE A 31 -6.24 -13.10 4.79
C PHE A 31 -6.61 -12.25 3.57
N ALA A 32 -6.50 -12.87 2.38
CA ALA A 32 -6.78 -12.27 1.07
C ALA A 32 -5.99 -10.98 0.75
N GLY A 33 -4.91 -10.68 1.46
CA GLY A 33 -4.19 -9.40 1.33
C GLY A 33 -4.95 -8.20 1.92
N LEU A 34 -6.02 -8.45 2.67
CA LEU A 34 -6.96 -7.43 3.16
C LEU A 34 -7.07 -7.40 4.68
N LEU A 35 -7.04 -8.57 5.32
CA LEU A 35 -7.31 -8.69 6.75
C LEU A 35 -6.17 -9.40 7.50
N SER A 36 -6.04 -9.03 8.77
CA SER A 36 -5.16 -9.68 9.74
C SER A 36 -6.00 -10.50 10.71
N MET A 37 -5.46 -11.64 11.16
CA MET A 37 -6.05 -12.45 12.23
C MET A 37 -5.64 -11.99 13.64
N ARG A 38 -4.84 -10.93 13.74
CA ARG A 38 -4.39 -10.35 15.01
C ARG A 38 -5.36 -9.28 15.50
N GLY A 39 -5.34 -9.01 16.81
CA GLY A 39 -6.09 -7.91 17.42
C GLY A 39 -5.72 -6.54 16.86
N ILE A 40 -6.64 -5.59 17.00
CA ILE A 40 -6.57 -4.25 16.41
C ILE A 40 -5.34 -3.47 16.88
N GLU A 41 -4.98 -3.55 18.17
CA GLU A 41 -3.83 -2.87 18.75
C GLU A 41 -2.53 -3.34 18.10
N SER A 42 -2.46 -4.63 17.79
CA SER A 42 -1.29 -5.21 17.14
C SER A 42 -1.15 -4.77 15.69
N VAL A 43 -2.29 -4.65 14.99
CA VAL A 43 -2.32 -4.17 13.61
C VAL A 43 -1.99 -2.68 13.56
N ASP A 44 -2.55 -1.87 14.46
CA ASP A 44 -2.26 -0.45 14.59
C ASP A 44 -0.77 -0.19 14.84
N THR A 45 -0.20 -0.89 15.82
CA THR A 45 1.23 -0.80 16.14
C THR A 45 2.10 -1.11 14.90
N LYS A 46 1.74 -2.15 14.13
CA LYS A 46 2.46 -2.49 12.89
C LYS A 46 2.26 -1.48 11.78
N LEU A 47 1.08 -0.87 11.66
CA LEU A 47 0.76 0.12 10.64
C LEU A 47 1.48 1.46 10.88
N ARG A 48 1.74 1.83 12.15
CA ARG A 48 2.46 3.07 12.49
C ARG A 48 3.87 3.14 11.91
N CYS A 49 4.60 2.02 11.88
CA CYS A 49 5.98 1.99 11.38
C CYS A 49 6.09 2.40 9.89
N PRO A 50 5.35 1.79 8.95
CA PRO A 50 5.33 2.25 7.55
C PRO A 50 4.91 3.71 7.36
N HIS A 51 3.99 4.23 8.18
CA HIS A 51 3.61 5.65 8.13
C HIS A 51 4.76 6.55 8.56
N ALA A 52 5.39 6.29 9.72
CA ALA A 52 6.52 7.07 10.20
C ALA A 52 7.68 7.07 9.19
N VAL A 53 7.98 5.93 8.59
CA VAL A 53 9.04 5.83 7.56
C VAL A 53 8.69 6.65 6.31
N MET A 54 7.43 6.67 5.87
CA MET A 54 7.01 7.53 4.75
C MET A 54 7.19 9.02 5.10
N GLU A 55 6.83 9.43 6.31
CA GLU A 55 7.01 10.80 6.79
C GLU A 55 8.49 11.19 6.85
N GLU A 56 9.34 10.33 7.42
CA GLU A 56 10.80 10.54 7.50
C GLU A 56 11.47 10.65 6.13
N MET A 57 10.96 9.92 5.13
CA MET A 57 11.42 10.03 3.74
C MET A 57 10.88 11.27 3.00
N GLY A 58 10.12 12.14 3.67
CA GLY A 58 9.61 13.39 3.11
C GLY A 58 8.33 13.24 2.28
N CYS A 59 7.54 12.18 2.51
CA CYS A 59 6.24 12.04 1.85
C CYS A 59 5.28 13.14 2.33
N VAL A 60 4.83 13.98 1.40
CA VAL A 60 3.91 15.10 1.68
C VAL A 60 2.43 14.71 1.66
N LEU A 61 2.11 13.44 1.33
CA LEU A 61 0.73 12.99 1.28
C LEU A 61 0.21 12.73 2.70
N PRO A 62 -0.98 13.26 3.08
CA PRO A 62 -1.54 13.02 4.41
C PRO A 62 -1.85 11.55 4.73
N SER A 63 -2.04 10.70 3.72
CA SER A 63 -2.37 9.29 3.88
C SER A 63 -1.86 8.46 2.69
N PRO A 64 -0.54 8.27 2.55
CA PRO A 64 0.09 7.78 1.32
C PRO A 64 -0.47 6.42 0.87
N PHE A 65 -0.65 5.48 1.78
CA PHE A 65 -1.18 4.15 1.45
C PHE A 65 -2.66 4.18 1.05
N MET A 66 -3.46 5.05 1.68
CA MET A 66 -4.86 5.23 1.31
C MET A 66 -4.96 5.86 -0.09
N THR A 67 -4.21 6.93 -0.33
CA THR A 67 -4.13 7.61 -1.64
C THR A 67 -3.72 6.63 -2.75
N GLN A 68 -2.67 5.82 -2.54
CA GLN A 68 -2.24 4.81 -3.51
C GLN A 68 -3.38 3.84 -3.87
N SER A 69 -4.21 3.48 -2.90
CA SER A 69 -5.28 2.50 -3.08
C SER A 69 -6.44 3.04 -3.91
N PHE A 70 -6.65 4.36 -3.89
CA PHE A 70 -7.63 5.05 -4.71
C PHE A 70 -7.21 5.23 -6.19
N LEU A 71 -5.92 5.03 -6.52
CA LEU A 71 -5.45 5.03 -7.90
C LEU A 71 -5.97 3.81 -8.67
N ALA A 72 -6.13 2.68 -7.98
CA ALA A 72 -6.57 1.41 -8.54
C ALA A 72 -8.08 1.15 -8.44
N LEU A 73 -8.87 2.13 -7.96
CA LEU A 73 -10.32 2.01 -7.78
C LEU A 73 -11.07 2.62 -8.97
N PRO A 74 -11.55 1.79 -9.94
CA PRO A 74 -12.16 2.27 -11.18
C PRO A 74 -13.53 2.95 -10.98
N VAL A 75 -14.10 2.86 -9.77
CA VAL A 75 -15.42 3.42 -9.43
C VAL A 75 -15.39 4.89 -9.01
N ILE A 76 -14.20 5.49 -8.89
CA ILE A 76 -14.04 6.90 -8.51
C ILE A 76 -13.83 7.74 -9.77
N PRO A 77 -14.50 8.89 -9.91
CA PRO A 77 -14.45 9.68 -11.13
C PRO A 77 -13.02 10.14 -11.47
N ARG A 78 -12.71 10.08 -12.77
CA ARG A 78 -11.48 10.53 -13.47
C ARG A 78 -10.23 9.66 -13.24
N LEU A 79 -9.45 9.53 -14.32
CA LEU A 79 -8.14 8.87 -14.48
C LEU A 79 -7.71 7.89 -13.38
N LYS A 80 -7.72 6.59 -13.71
CA LYS A 80 -7.34 5.47 -12.83
C LYS A 80 -6.29 4.59 -13.47
N ILE A 81 -5.47 3.94 -12.65
CA ILE A 81 -4.48 2.96 -13.11
C ILE A 81 -5.02 1.57 -12.78
N THR A 82 -5.24 0.77 -13.81
CA THR A 82 -5.70 -0.62 -13.70
C THR A 82 -4.65 -1.57 -14.27
N ASN A 83 -4.89 -2.87 -14.19
CA ASN A 83 -4.08 -3.87 -14.90
C ASN A 83 -4.16 -3.76 -16.43
N LEU A 84 -5.12 -2.99 -16.98
CA LEU A 84 -5.23 -2.68 -18.40
C LEU A 84 -4.51 -1.37 -18.79
N GLY A 85 -3.89 -0.68 -17.83
CA GLY A 85 -3.24 0.61 -18.03
C GLY A 85 -4.05 1.78 -17.45
N LEU A 86 -3.81 2.98 -17.99
CA LEU A 86 -4.50 4.21 -17.60
C LEU A 86 -5.90 4.25 -18.21
N VAL A 87 -6.92 4.33 -17.37
CA VAL A 87 -8.34 4.33 -17.75
C VAL A 87 -8.96 5.68 -17.40
N ASP A 88 -9.55 6.35 -18.38
CA ASP A 88 -10.43 7.50 -18.13
C ASP A 88 -11.87 7.01 -17.93
N VAL A 89 -12.25 6.86 -16.66
CA VAL A 89 -13.58 6.37 -16.23
C VAL A 89 -14.74 7.16 -16.84
N ILE A 90 -14.53 8.42 -17.24
CA ILE A 90 -15.59 9.25 -17.83
C ILE A 90 -15.73 8.99 -19.34
N ARG A 91 -14.63 8.64 -20.03
CA ARG A 91 -14.59 8.51 -21.49
C ARG A 91 -14.78 7.09 -22.02
N GLY A 92 -14.59 6.08 -21.16
CA GLY A 92 -14.67 4.65 -21.53
C GLY A 92 -13.33 4.10 -21.95
#